data_AF-A0A7K1FEV4-F1
#
_entry.id   AF-A0A7K1FEV4-F1
#
_cell.length_a   1.000
_cell.length_b   1.000
_cell.length_c   1.000
_cell.angle_alpha   90.00
_cell.angle_beta   90.00
_cell.angle_gamma   90.00
#
_symmetry.space_group_name_H-M   'P 1'
#
loop_
_entity.id
_entity.type
_entity.pdbx_description
1 polymer ?
#
loop_
_entity_poly.entity_id
_entity_poly.type
_entity_poly.pdbx_seq_one_letter_code
_entity_poly.pdbx_strand_id
1 'polypeptide(L)'
;MQRRRFTTGAISALAVLGLVVSGCAQASDSASQTTATPPPTTAAETSSAAGSSDAPTSSSEATGGSGGSSETTESSAGGDGLSPTSMSDDPKPLIAIVSKGFQHQFWQAVKSGAESEAAKLGVEITFEGPASESEVEAQIDQLTQAIAKKPAALGFAALDSKAAAPLLQQAADADIPVIAFDSGVDSDIPLTTASTDNKAAAAEAAKHMSELIGGSGKVALVVHDQTSASGTERRDGFIEWMEANAPDIELLEPQYGGGDQAKSADITKSIIAANPDIKGIYGSNEGSAIGVVKGVEESGATGITVIGFDSGKAQIDAINSGIMAGAITQNPVGIGEKTVQAAVAALQGETLPKIIDTGFYWYDKTNINEPQIQAVLYQ
;
A
#
# COMPACT_ATOMS: atom_id res chain seq x y z
N MET A 1 41.16 -25.89 -45.69
CA MET A 1 40.46 -24.98 -44.75
C MET A 1 39.48 -24.12 -45.53
N GLN A 2 38.19 -24.45 -45.47
CA GLN A 2 37.13 -23.73 -46.20
C GLN A 2 36.85 -22.36 -45.56
N ARG A 3 37.00 -21.29 -46.35
CA ARG A 3 36.36 -19.99 -46.14
C ARG A 3 35.59 -19.65 -47.42
N ARG A 4 34.28 -19.43 -47.32
CA ARG A 4 33.43 -18.82 -48.36
C ARG A 4 32.56 -17.77 -47.65
N ARG A 5 32.89 -16.49 -47.86
CA ARG A 5 32.27 -15.52 -48.78
C ARG A 5 30.93 -14.99 -48.24
N PHE A 6 31.02 -13.78 -47.66
CA PHE A 6 29.90 -12.85 -47.51
C PHE A 6 29.55 -12.25 -48.89
N THR A 7 28.27 -12.25 -49.23
CA THR A 7 27.70 -11.51 -50.35
C THR A 7 26.90 -10.33 -49.83
N THR A 8 27.35 -9.14 -50.21
CA THR A 8 26.68 -7.85 -50.08
C THR A 8 25.49 -7.79 -51.05
N GLY A 9 24.32 -7.33 -50.57
CA GLY A 9 23.17 -7.02 -51.40
C GLY A 9 22.54 -5.70 -50.92
N ALA A 10 22.66 -4.66 -51.75
CA ALA A 10 22.03 -3.36 -51.58
C ALA A 10 20.94 -3.22 -52.66
N ILE A 11 19.70 -2.91 -52.30
CA ILE A 11 18.67 -2.41 -53.25
C ILE A 11 17.73 -1.41 -52.55
N SER A 12 17.87 -0.17 -53.02
CA SER A 12 16.87 0.87 -53.34
C SER A 12 15.90 1.45 -52.29
N ALA A 13 16.14 2.74 -52.04
CA ALA A 13 15.17 3.73 -51.60
C ALA A 13 14.10 4.00 -52.67
N LEU A 14 12.85 4.21 -52.24
CA LEU A 14 11.82 4.85 -53.03
C LEU A 14 11.18 5.96 -52.17
N ALA A 15 11.44 7.21 -52.56
CA ALA A 15 10.79 8.39 -52.04
C ALA A 15 9.51 8.64 -52.85
N VAL A 16 8.40 8.92 -52.15
CA VAL A 16 7.21 9.54 -52.75
C VAL A 16 6.88 10.80 -51.95
N LEU A 17 6.84 11.90 -52.68
CA LEU A 17 6.64 13.28 -52.26
C LEU A 17 5.25 13.73 -52.75
N GLY A 18 4.55 14.53 -51.94
CA GLY A 18 3.38 15.32 -52.32
C GLY A 18 2.09 14.86 -51.63
N LEU A 19 1.21 15.70 -51.11
CA LEU A 19 1.06 17.15 -51.24
C LEU A 19 0.21 17.65 -50.06
N VAL A 20 0.53 18.84 -49.56
CA VAL A 20 -0.24 19.58 -48.54
C VAL A 20 -1.41 20.30 -49.21
N VAL A 21 -2.63 20.16 -48.69
CA VAL A 21 -3.71 21.13 -48.89
C VAL A 21 -4.32 21.47 -47.53
N SER A 22 -4.20 22.75 -47.19
CA SER A 22 -4.76 23.42 -46.03
C SER A 22 -6.24 23.78 -46.30
N GLY A 23 -7.11 23.60 -45.31
CA GLY A 23 -8.52 23.98 -45.39
C GLY A 23 -9.08 24.27 -44.00
N CYS A 24 -9.11 25.56 -43.65
CA CYS A 24 -9.72 26.11 -42.45
C CYS A 24 -11.23 25.86 -42.40
N ALA A 25 -11.75 25.48 -41.22
CA ALA A 25 -13.14 25.72 -40.86
C ALA A 25 -13.19 26.14 -39.38
N GLN A 26 -13.78 27.31 -39.18
CA GLN A 26 -13.95 28.01 -37.92
C GLN A 26 -14.91 27.26 -36.99
N ALA A 27 -14.57 27.16 -35.71
CA ALA A 27 -15.52 26.92 -34.64
C ALA A 27 -15.42 28.07 -33.64
N SER A 28 -16.47 28.87 -33.59
CA SER A 28 -16.74 29.88 -32.57
C SER A 28 -17.93 29.41 -31.76
N ASP A 29 -17.76 29.22 -30.45
CA ASP A 29 -18.78 29.39 -29.41
C ASP A 29 -18.04 29.35 -28.07
N SER A 30 -17.74 30.52 -27.50
CA SER A 30 -18.56 31.25 -26.53
C SER A 30 -18.65 30.52 -25.18
N ALA A 31 -17.85 31.03 -24.25
CA ALA A 31 -17.92 30.73 -22.83
C ALA A 31 -19.27 31.12 -22.23
N SER A 32 -19.80 30.27 -21.36
CA SER A 32 -20.67 30.71 -20.26
C SER A 32 -20.33 29.88 -19.02
N GLN A 33 -19.69 30.56 -18.07
CA GLN A 33 -19.56 30.13 -16.69
C GLN A 33 -20.95 30.20 -16.04
N THR A 34 -21.40 29.11 -15.43
CA THR A 34 -22.43 29.14 -14.40
C THR A 34 -21.94 28.37 -13.19
N THR A 35 -21.50 29.14 -12.20
CA THR A 35 -21.25 28.75 -10.82
C THR A 35 -22.58 28.33 -10.17
N ALA A 36 -22.67 27.08 -9.70
CA ALA A 36 -23.77 26.62 -8.86
C ALA A 36 -23.27 26.49 -7.42
N THR A 37 -23.67 27.44 -6.59
CA THR A 37 -23.50 27.47 -5.14
C THR A 37 -24.47 26.50 -4.47
N PRO A 38 -24.07 25.65 -3.49
CA PRO A 38 -25.01 24.90 -2.67
C PRO A 38 -25.62 25.79 -1.56
N PRO A 39 -26.89 25.57 -1.16
CA PRO A 39 -27.54 26.33 -0.10
C PRO A 39 -27.04 25.95 1.31
N PRO A 40 -27.19 26.85 2.30
CA PRO A 40 -26.72 26.62 3.66
C PRO A 40 -27.70 25.71 4.43
N THR A 41 -27.18 24.71 5.14
CA THR A 41 -27.98 23.99 6.15
C THR A 41 -27.62 24.50 7.53
N THR A 42 -28.60 25.14 8.14
CA THR A 42 -28.63 25.75 9.45
C THR A 42 -28.51 24.72 10.58
N ALA A 43 -27.67 25.02 11.55
CA ALA A 43 -27.75 24.45 12.90
C ALA A 43 -29.06 24.88 13.58
N ALA A 44 -29.72 23.94 14.24
CA ALA A 44 -30.75 24.22 15.21
C ALA A 44 -30.49 23.36 16.45
N GLU A 45 -30.05 24.02 17.52
CA GLU A 45 -30.19 23.55 18.88
C GLU A 45 -31.69 23.56 19.25
N THR A 46 -32.17 22.49 19.89
CA THR A 46 -33.23 22.63 20.90
C THR A 46 -32.98 21.66 22.05
N SER A 47 -32.75 22.28 23.20
CA SER A 47 -32.85 21.78 24.57
C SER A 47 -34.21 21.11 24.87
N SER A 48 -34.18 20.06 25.69
CA SER A 48 -35.15 19.90 26.78
C SER A 48 -34.53 19.09 27.92
N ALA A 49 -34.60 19.68 29.12
CA ALA A 49 -34.02 19.22 30.37
C ALA A 49 -35.00 18.40 31.24
N ALA A 50 -34.44 17.97 32.39
CA ALA A 50 -35.04 17.50 33.65
C ALA A 50 -35.31 15.98 33.77
N GLY A 51 -34.96 15.29 34.85
CA GLY A 51 -34.37 15.63 36.16
C GLY A 51 -33.93 14.32 36.84
N SER A 52 -32.83 14.26 37.59
CA SER A 52 -32.64 14.63 39.01
C SER A 52 -32.70 13.43 39.97
N SER A 53 -31.84 13.55 41.00
CA SER A 53 -31.80 12.81 42.29
C SER A 53 -31.02 11.48 42.26
N ASP A 54 -30.14 11.12 43.21
CA ASP A 54 -29.67 11.72 44.45
C ASP A 54 -28.30 11.09 44.83
N ALA A 55 -27.43 11.86 45.46
CA ALA A 55 -26.35 11.33 46.31
C ALA A 55 -26.90 11.00 47.71
N PRO A 56 -26.19 10.23 48.55
CA PRO A 56 -25.39 10.95 49.53
C PRO A 56 -24.03 10.32 49.92
N THR A 57 -23.26 11.22 50.52
CA THR A 57 -21.99 11.18 51.26
C THR A 57 -21.94 10.34 52.53
N SER A 58 -20.73 9.90 52.92
CA SER A 58 -20.15 9.96 54.29
C SER A 58 -18.69 9.41 54.21
N SER A 59 -17.59 10.15 54.52
CA SER A 59 -16.94 10.41 55.84
C SER A 59 -16.87 9.18 56.77
N SER A 60 -15.86 8.87 57.57
CA SER A 60 -14.58 9.40 58.09
C SER A 60 -13.69 8.14 58.34
N GLU A 61 -12.42 8.10 58.77
CA GLU A 61 -11.72 8.82 59.82
C GLU A 61 -10.25 8.35 59.87
N ALA A 62 -9.39 9.19 60.42
CA ALA A 62 -7.96 8.97 60.64
C ALA A 62 -7.66 8.30 61.99
N THR A 63 -6.52 7.63 62.12
CA THR A 63 -5.60 7.58 63.29
C THR A 63 -4.32 6.88 62.77
N GLY A 64 -3.06 7.27 63.04
CA GLY A 64 -2.47 7.96 64.17
C GLY A 64 -1.64 6.96 64.99
N GLY A 65 -0.31 7.02 64.96
CA GLY A 65 0.52 6.21 65.89
C GLY A 65 1.99 6.09 65.51
N SER A 66 2.84 6.68 66.35
CA SER A 66 4.29 6.86 66.24
C SER A 66 5.08 5.93 67.18
N GLY A 67 6.38 5.76 66.91
CA GLY A 67 7.42 5.28 67.84
C GLY A 67 7.99 3.90 67.48
N GLY A 68 9.30 3.64 67.41
CA GLY A 68 10.50 4.41 67.74
C GLY A 68 11.58 3.44 68.25
N SER A 69 12.82 3.61 67.76
CA SER A 69 14.11 3.11 68.30
C SER A 69 14.38 1.59 68.18
N SER A 70 15.59 1.05 68.00
CA SER A 70 17.00 1.43 67.72
C SER A 70 17.69 0.03 67.58
N GLU A 71 18.68 -0.27 66.74
CA GLU A 71 20.11 0.02 66.90
C GLU A 71 20.91 -0.67 65.77
N THR A 72 21.81 0.11 65.18
CA THR A 72 23.21 -0.17 64.75
C THR A 72 23.66 -1.58 64.29
N THR A 73 24.28 -1.62 63.10
CA THR A 73 25.67 -2.07 62.93
C THR A 73 26.28 -1.44 61.67
N GLU A 74 27.38 -0.71 61.85
CA GLU A 74 28.28 -0.27 60.80
C GLU A 74 29.05 -1.46 60.21
N SER A 75 29.21 -1.49 58.90
CA SER A 75 30.39 -2.08 58.26
C SER A 75 30.67 -1.34 56.96
N SER A 76 31.78 -0.61 56.96
CA SER A 76 32.39 0.05 55.80
C SER A 76 33.60 -0.77 55.36
N ALA A 77 33.64 -1.15 54.08
CA ALA A 77 34.80 -0.99 53.20
C ALA A 77 34.58 -1.67 51.83
N GLY A 78 34.78 -0.88 50.76
CA GLY A 78 35.29 -1.18 49.40
C GLY A 78 34.85 -2.48 48.71
N GLY A 79 34.27 -2.47 47.51
CA GLY A 79 34.62 -1.62 46.38
C GLY A 79 34.94 -2.54 45.21
N ASP A 80 33.98 -2.71 44.31
CA ASP A 80 34.14 -3.00 42.87
C ASP A 80 32.74 -2.86 42.27
N GLY A 81 32.32 -1.59 42.17
CA GLY A 81 31.10 -1.22 41.48
C GLY A 81 31.30 -1.47 39.99
N LEU A 82 30.62 -2.49 39.45
CA LEU A 82 30.29 -2.51 38.04
C LEU A 82 29.51 -1.22 37.76
N SER A 83 30.16 -0.27 37.11
CA SER A 83 29.49 0.91 36.58
C SER A 83 28.35 0.44 35.67
N PRO A 84 27.12 0.95 35.83
CA PRO A 84 26.12 0.79 34.80
C PRO A 84 26.69 1.47 33.56
N THR A 85 26.90 0.69 32.50
CA THR A 85 27.16 1.23 31.16
C THR A 85 26.12 2.29 30.89
N SER A 86 26.58 3.53 30.78
CA SER A 86 25.78 4.66 30.31
C SER A 86 25.10 4.21 29.02
N MET A 87 23.77 4.27 29.01
CA MET A 87 23.02 4.39 27.76
C MET A 87 23.59 5.64 27.11
N SER A 88 24.13 5.51 25.90
CA SER A 88 24.70 6.64 25.16
C SER A 88 23.65 7.73 25.00
N ASP A 89 23.95 8.94 25.45
CA ASP A 89 23.14 10.17 25.29
C ASP A 89 23.17 10.71 23.84
N ASP A 90 23.67 9.93 22.88
CA ASP A 90 23.68 10.33 21.47
C ASP A 90 22.24 10.32 20.92
N PRO A 91 21.82 11.39 20.21
CA PRO A 91 20.48 11.44 19.63
C PRO A 91 20.30 10.28 18.64
N LYS A 92 19.21 9.54 18.82
CA LYS A 92 18.88 8.39 17.96
C LYS A 92 18.71 8.84 16.51
N PRO A 93 19.23 8.09 15.52
CA PRO A 93 18.98 8.37 14.11
C PRO A 93 17.47 8.35 13.84
N LEU A 94 16.98 9.38 13.16
CA LEU A 94 15.58 9.46 12.71
C LEU A 94 15.45 8.92 11.29
N ILE A 95 14.57 7.94 11.09
CA ILE A 95 14.16 7.45 9.77
C ILE A 95 12.76 8.01 9.48
N ALA A 96 12.63 8.88 8.49
CA ALA A 96 11.31 9.35 8.09
C ALA A 96 10.67 8.35 7.12
N ILE A 97 9.47 7.86 7.39
CA ILE A 97 8.75 6.94 6.50
C ILE A 97 7.51 7.65 5.95
N VAL A 98 7.38 7.69 4.63
CA VAL A 98 6.22 8.25 3.92
C VAL A 98 5.54 7.13 3.12
N SER A 99 4.38 6.69 3.58
CA SER A 99 3.55 5.65 2.97
C SER A 99 2.55 6.21 1.96
N LYS A 100 1.79 5.33 1.30
CA LYS A 100 0.71 5.72 0.38
C LYS A 100 -0.57 6.18 1.07
N GLY A 101 -0.70 5.97 2.38
CA GLY A 101 -1.78 6.54 3.17
C GLY A 101 -2.13 5.76 4.42
N PHE A 102 -3.32 6.03 4.97
CA PHE A 102 -3.84 5.40 6.19
C PHE A 102 -5.22 4.74 6.02
N GLN A 103 -5.84 4.83 4.83
CA GLN A 103 -7.19 4.32 4.59
C GLN A 103 -7.34 2.78 4.70
N HIS A 104 -6.24 2.03 4.69
CA HIS A 104 -6.22 0.56 4.63
C HIS A 104 -5.51 -0.06 5.82
N GLN A 105 -6.02 -1.18 6.32
CA GLN A 105 -5.42 -1.97 7.41
C GLN A 105 -3.99 -2.39 7.07
N PHE A 106 -3.70 -2.59 5.77
CA PHE A 106 -2.37 -2.84 5.24
C PHE A 106 -1.34 -1.83 5.78
N TRP A 107 -1.63 -0.53 5.69
CA TRP A 107 -0.69 0.52 6.11
C TRP A 107 -0.49 0.56 7.62
N GLN A 108 -1.50 0.17 8.41
CA GLN A 108 -1.33 0.02 9.85
C GLN A 108 -0.45 -1.18 10.20
N ALA A 109 -0.53 -2.28 9.45
CA ALA A 109 0.35 -3.42 9.62
C ALA A 109 1.81 -3.08 9.24
N VAL A 110 2.03 -2.34 8.14
CA VAL A 110 3.36 -1.83 7.77
C VAL A 110 3.92 -0.92 8.87
N LYS A 111 3.11 0.03 9.36
CA LYS A 111 3.51 0.91 10.45
C LYS A 111 3.92 0.12 11.70
N SER A 112 3.12 -0.86 12.11
CA SER A 112 3.41 -1.70 13.26
C SER A 112 4.74 -2.45 13.12
N GLY A 113 5.02 -3.02 11.94
CA GLY A 113 6.30 -3.66 11.65
C GLY A 113 7.48 -2.69 11.74
N ALA A 114 7.34 -1.50 11.15
CA ALA A 114 8.37 -0.46 11.22
C ALA A 114 8.63 0.02 12.66
N GLU A 115 7.58 0.30 13.44
CA GLU A 115 7.70 0.74 14.84
C GLU A 115 8.35 -0.33 15.73
N SER A 116 7.94 -1.59 15.56
CA SER A 116 8.50 -2.74 16.27
C SER A 116 10.00 -2.88 15.98
N GLU A 117 10.40 -2.81 14.71
CA GLU A 117 11.79 -2.96 14.32
C GLU A 117 12.65 -1.77 14.74
N ALA A 118 12.12 -0.55 14.64
CA ALA A 118 12.79 0.65 15.12
C ALA A 118 13.13 0.56 16.62
N ALA A 119 12.19 0.06 17.42
CA ALA A 119 12.40 -0.17 18.84
C ALA A 119 13.51 -1.21 19.11
N LYS A 120 13.57 -2.29 18.32
CA LYS A 120 14.63 -3.32 18.43
C LYS A 120 16.01 -2.77 18.05
N LEU A 121 16.08 -1.94 17.01
CA LEU A 121 17.34 -1.40 16.46
C LEU A 121 17.78 -0.08 17.11
N GLY A 122 16.98 0.48 18.02
CA GLY A 122 17.33 1.69 18.77
C GLY A 122 17.28 2.98 17.95
N VAL A 123 16.48 3.03 16.88
CA VAL A 123 16.27 4.21 16.04
C VAL A 123 14.90 4.84 16.28
N GLU A 124 14.72 6.08 15.86
CA GLU A 124 13.42 6.75 15.86
C GLU A 124 12.82 6.72 14.46
N ILE A 125 11.49 6.67 14.36
CA ILE A 125 10.79 6.78 13.08
C ILE A 125 9.67 7.81 13.13
N THR A 126 9.42 8.47 12.01
CA THR A 126 8.08 8.98 11.70
C THR A 126 7.41 8.04 10.72
N PHE A 127 6.08 7.98 10.76
CA PHE A 127 5.28 7.30 9.75
C PHE A 127 4.16 8.25 9.33
N GLU A 128 4.32 8.82 8.14
CA GLU A 128 3.45 9.82 7.52
C GLU A 128 2.85 9.24 6.23
N GLY A 129 1.76 9.82 5.75
CA GLY A 129 1.06 9.37 4.55
C GLY A 129 -0.25 10.16 4.37
N PRO A 130 -0.78 10.28 3.15
CA PRO A 130 -2.00 11.02 2.90
C PRO A 130 -3.23 10.29 3.47
N ALA A 131 -4.39 10.94 3.43
CA ALA A 131 -5.61 10.31 3.92
C ALA A 131 -6.03 9.15 2.99
N SER A 132 -5.83 9.33 1.68
CA SER A 132 -6.21 8.37 0.65
C SER A 132 -5.10 8.14 -0.38
N GLU A 133 -5.09 6.94 -0.99
CA GLU A 133 -4.15 6.60 -2.06
C GLU A 133 -4.37 7.39 -3.37
N SER A 134 -5.43 8.19 -3.45
CA SER A 134 -5.66 9.10 -4.58
C SER A 134 -5.01 10.48 -4.41
N GLU A 135 -4.51 10.81 -3.22
CA GLU A 135 -4.02 12.14 -2.86
C GLU A 135 -2.51 12.29 -3.13
N VAL A 136 -2.11 12.18 -4.40
CA VAL A 136 -0.70 12.29 -4.83
C VAL A 136 -0.07 13.61 -4.38
N GLU A 137 -0.75 14.74 -4.55
CA GLU A 137 -0.24 16.06 -4.18
C GLU A 137 0.07 16.15 -2.67
N ALA A 138 -0.83 15.61 -1.83
CA ALA A 138 -0.61 15.59 -0.38
C ALA A 138 0.60 14.72 -0.01
N GLN A 139 0.81 13.58 -0.68
CA GLN A 139 2.01 12.75 -0.46
C GLN A 139 3.29 13.49 -0.86
N ILE A 140 3.27 14.24 -1.97
CA ILE A 140 4.41 15.05 -2.44
C ILE A 140 4.75 16.16 -1.42
N ASP A 141 3.76 16.82 -0.84
CA ASP A 141 3.96 17.81 0.22
C ASP A 141 4.56 17.18 1.49
N GLN A 142 4.06 16.00 1.88
CA GLN A 142 4.59 15.25 3.03
C GLN A 142 6.03 14.79 2.80
N LEU A 143 6.33 14.26 1.61
CA LEU A 143 7.68 13.87 1.21
C LEU A 143 8.65 15.06 1.23
N THR A 144 8.20 16.22 0.72
CA THR A 144 8.98 17.46 0.76
C THR A 144 9.29 17.87 2.21
N GLN A 145 8.30 17.81 3.10
CA GLN A 145 8.47 18.13 4.52
C GLN A 145 9.39 17.13 5.23
N ALA A 146 9.27 15.83 4.92
CA ALA A 146 10.13 14.79 5.45
C ALA A 146 11.60 15.04 5.06
N ILE A 147 11.87 15.32 3.79
CA ILE A 147 13.23 15.64 3.31
C ILE A 147 13.77 16.91 3.98
N ALA A 148 12.94 17.95 4.13
CA ALA A 148 13.35 19.22 4.74
C ALA A 148 13.78 19.08 6.22
N LYS A 149 13.27 18.07 6.93
CA LYS A 149 13.69 17.73 8.30
C LYS A 149 15.08 17.10 8.37
N LYS A 150 15.69 16.74 7.22
CA LYS A 150 16.99 16.08 7.10
C LYS A 150 17.11 14.83 7.98
N PRO A 151 16.22 13.83 7.81
CA PRO A 151 16.31 12.57 8.54
C PRO A 151 17.60 11.85 8.18
N ALA A 152 18.01 10.92 9.03
CA ALA A 152 19.17 10.07 8.78
C ALA A 152 18.91 9.16 7.55
N ALA A 153 17.67 8.69 7.36
CA ALA A 153 17.26 7.95 6.17
C ALA A 153 15.79 8.22 5.85
N LEU A 154 15.38 7.91 4.61
CA LEU A 154 14.03 8.09 4.11
C LEU A 154 13.46 6.75 3.61
N GLY A 155 12.36 6.30 4.21
CA GLY A 155 11.51 5.23 3.67
C GLY A 155 10.40 5.83 2.81
N PHE A 156 10.19 5.33 1.59
CA PHE A 156 9.16 5.88 0.69
C PHE A 156 8.41 4.80 -0.13
N ALA A 157 7.07 4.84 -0.10
CA ALA A 157 6.19 4.07 -0.97
C ALA A 157 5.40 5.01 -1.87
N ALA A 158 5.63 4.97 -3.18
CA ALA A 158 5.15 6.02 -4.10
C ALA A 158 3.72 5.79 -4.61
N LEU A 159 2.84 6.79 -4.49
CA LEU A 159 1.56 6.82 -5.20
C LEU A 159 1.72 7.06 -6.70
N ASP A 160 2.65 7.93 -7.06
CA ASP A 160 3.04 8.17 -8.44
C ASP A 160 4.56 8.26 -8.52
N SER A 161 5.15 7.29 -9.21
CA SER A 161 6.60 7.21 -9.31
C SER A 161 7.22 8.39 -10.05
N LYS A 162 6.53 8.93 -11.06
CA LYS A 162 7.05 10.03 -11.89
C LYS A 162 6.96 11.34 -11.14
N ALA A 163 5.86 11.55 -10.41
CA ALA A 163 5.67 12.74 -9.58
C ALA A 163 6.71 12.83 -8.46
N ALA A 164 7.13 11.70 -7.89
CA ALA A 164 8.12 11.66 -6.81
C ALA A 164 9.56 11.89 -7.28
N ALA A 165 9.89 11.68 -8.56
CA ALA A 165 11.27 11.66 -9.06
C ALA A 165 12.09 12.93 -8.70
N PRO A 166 11.58 14.17 -8.82
CA PRO A 166 12.33 15.36 -8.42
C PRO A 166 12.66 15.41 -6.93
N LEU A 167 11.76 14.92 -6.07
CA LEU A 167 11.98 14.90 -4.61
C LEU A 167 12.97 13.80 -4.20
N LEU A 168 12.97 12.67 -4.90
CA LEU A 168 14.00 11.65 -4.70
C LEU A 168 15.38 12.20 -5.06
N GLN A 169 15.49 12.96 -6.16
CA GLN A 169 16.74 13.63 -6.49
C GLN A 169 17.16 14.63 -5.41
N GLN A 170 16.21 15.38 -4.85
CA GLN A 170 16.49 16.28 -3.72
C GLN A 170 17.01 15.53 -2.48
N ALA A 171 16.44 14.36 -2.16
CA ALA A 171 16.93 13.52 -1.06
C ALA A 171 18.37 13.03 -1.33
N ALA A 172 18.64 12.57 -2.55
CA ALA A 172 19.97 12.14 -2.97
C ALA A 172 21.00 13.29 -2.91
N ASP A 173 20.66 14.48 -3.42
CA ASP A 173 21.51 15.68 -3.38
C ASP A 173 21.78 16.17 -1.94
N ALA A 174 20.94 15.77 -0.99
CA ALA A 174 21.09 16.04 0.44
C ALA A 174 21.80 14.90 1.20
N ASP A 175 22.35 13.91 0.50
CA ASP A 175 23.00 12.71 1.05
C ASP A 175 22.09 11.89 1.99
N ILE A 176 20.77 11.92 1.76
CA ILE A 176 19.80 11.12 2.52
C ILE A 176 19.60 9.77 1.82
N PRO A 177 19.99 8.63 2.43
CA PRO A 177 19.75 7.32 1.85
C PRO A 177 18.24 7.05 1.77
N VAL A 178 17.79 6.67 0.57
CA VAL A 178 16.38 6.35 0.28
C VAL A 178 16.20 4.83 0.23
N ILE A 179 15.19 4.34 0.95
CA ILE A 179 14.72 2.95 0.93
C ILE A 179 13.29 2.98 0.40
N ALA A 180 13.06 2.37 -0.76
CA ALA A 180 11.69 2.22 -1.27
C ALA A 180 11.01 1.01 -0.61
N PHE A 181 9.69 1.01 -0.52
CA PHE A 181 8.95 -0.13 0.04
C PHE A 181 7.53 -0.24 -0.52
N ASP A 182 6.95 -1.44 -0.46
CA ASP A 182 5.65 -1.82 -1.06
C ASP A 182 5.58 -1.53 -2.57
N SER A 183 5.38 -0.26 -2.91
CA SER A 183 5.48 0.28 -4.26
C SER A 183 6.79 1.01 -4.41
N GLY A 184 7.67 0.42 -5.22
CA GLY A 184 8.89 1.07 -5.65
C GLY A 184 8.67 2.33 -6.49
N VAL A 185 9.77 2.79 -7.05
CA VAL A 185 9.84 3.92 -7.98
C VAL A 185 10.67 3.53 -9.19
N ASP A 186 10.31 4.05 -10.35
CA ASP A 186 11.06 4.07 -11.60
C ASP A 186 12.26 5.04 -11.47
N SER A 187 13.22 4.65 -10.63
CA SER A 187 14.44 5.38 -10.32
C SER A 187 15.49 4.47 -9.70
N ASP A 188 16.76 4.73 -10.00
CA ASP A 188 17.91 4.06 -9.36
C ASP A 188 18.33 4.71 -8.03
N ILE A 189 17.66 5.78 -7.60
CA ILE A 189 17.99 6.53 -6.38
C ILE A 189 17.79 5.70 -5.10
N PRO A 190 16.69 4.95 -4.91
CA PRO A 190 16.59 4.06 -3.76
C PRO A 190 17.72 3.03 -3.76
N LEU A 191 18.32 2.83 -2.58
CA LEU A 191 19.39 1.85 -2.39
C LEU A 191 18.87 0.42 -2.49
N THR A 192 17.63 0.21 -2.06
CA THR A 192 16.87 -1.03 -2.19
C THR A 192 15.37 -0.74 -2.18
N THR A 193 14.57 -1.70 -2.64
CA THR A 193 13.12 -1.75 -2.45
C THR A 193 12.72 -2.97 -1.64
N ALA A 194 12.04 -2.80 -0.50
CA ALA A 194 11.43 -3.89 0.26
C ALA A 194 9.98 -4.09 -0.20
N SER A 195 9.73 -5.08 -1.04
CA SER A 195 8.43 -5.24 -1.71
C SER A 195 8.12 -6.68 -2.04
N THR A 196 6.83 -6.94 -2.24
CA THR A 196 6.34 -8.15 -2.90
C THR A 196 6.74 -8.13 -4.38
N ASP A 197 7.03 -9.29 -4.97
CA ASP A 197 7.03 -9.44 -6.43
C ASP A 197 5.59 -9.34 -6.95
N ASN A 198 5.15 -8.12 -7.26
CA ASN A 198 3.76 -7.82 -7.64
C ASN A 198 3.34 -8.50 -8.94
N LYS A 199 4.25 -8.67 -9.91
CA LYS A 199 3.95 -9.36 -11.17
C LYS A 199 3.70 -10.84 -10.92
N ALA A 200 4.60 -11.51 -10.19
CA ALA A 200 4.44 -12.92 -9.86
C ALA A 200 3.19 -13.16 -8.98
N ALA A 201 2.96 -12.28 -8.01
CA ALA A 201 1.79 -12.34 -7.14
C ALA A 201 0.47 -12.23 -7.92
N ALA A 202 0.36 -11.27 -8.84
CA ALA A 202 -0.84 -11.12 -9.66
C ALA A 202 -1.00 -12.21 -10.71
N ALA A 203 0.09 -12.75 -11.23
CA ALA A 203 0.06 -13.95 -12.08
C ALA A 203 -0.51 -15.17 -11.34
N GLU A 204 -0.15 -15.35 -10.05
CA GLU A 204 -0.76 -16.41 -9.22
C GLU A 204 -2.27 -16.16 -9.00
N ALA A 205 -2.69 -14.91 -8.79
CA ALA A 205 -4.11 -14.56 -8.72
C ALA A 205 -4.86 -14.89 -10.04
N ALA A 206 -4.24 -14.60 -11.18
CA ALA A 206 -4.80 -14.90 -12.50
C ALA A 206 -4.95 -16.41 -12.74
N LYS A 207 -3.95 -17.19 -12.31
CA LYS A 207 -3.99 -18.64 -12.34
C LYS A 207 -5.19 -19.19 -11.56
N HIS A 208 -5.35 -18.78 -10.32
CA HIS A 208 -6.51 -19.18 -9.52
C HIS A 208 -7.83 -18.73 -10.14
N MET A 209 -7.89 -17.53 -10.73
CA MET A 209 -9.09 -17.07 -11.44
C MET A 209 -9.48 -18.04 -12.57
N SER A 210 -8.52 -18.35 -13.45
CA SER A 210 -8.72 -19.26 -14.58
C SER A 210 -9.21 -20.64 -14.12
N GLU A 211 -8.54 -21.22 -13.12
CA GLU A 211 -8.91 -22.53 -12.57
C GLU A 211 -10.34 -22.52 -12.00
N LEU A 212 -10.68 -21.50 -11.21
CA LEU A 212 -11.98 -21.40 -10.52
C LEU A 212 -13.16 -21.14 -11.45
N ILE A 213 -12.94 -20.46 -12.59
CA ILE A 213 -13.99 -20.26 -13.59
C ILE A 213 -14.06 -21.39 -14.63
N GLY A 214 -13.18 -22.39 -14.55
CA GLY A 214 -13.13 -23.52 -15.48
C GLY A 214 -12.46 -23.19 -16.82
N GLY A 215 -11.57 -22.19 -16.85
CA GLY A 215 -10.70 -21.89 -18.00
C GLY A 215 -11.35 -21.15 -19.16
N SER A 216 -12.60 -20.66 -19.02
CA SER A 216 -13.27 -19.89 -20.08
C SER A 216 -14.29 -18.89 -19.53
N GLY A 217 -14.67 -17.92 -20.36
CA GLY A 217 -15.65 -16.90 -20.04
C GLY A 217 -15.02 -15.52 -19.91
N LYS A 218 -15.75 -14.58 -19.31
CA LYS A 218 -15.33 -13.17 -19.26
C LYS A 218 -14.83 -12.80 -17.87
N VAL A 219 -13.70 -12.11 -17.79
CA VAL A 219 -13.06 -11.66 -16.54
C VAL A 219 -12.81 -10.16 -16.58
N ALA A 220 -13.01 -9.48 -15.46
CA ALA A 220 -12.72 -8.06 -15.31
C ALA A 220 -11.67 -7.80 -14.23
N LEU A 221 -10.96 -6.68 -14.34
CA LEU A 221 -10.03 -6.19 -13.33
C LEU A 221 -10.48 -4.82 -12.82
N VAL A 222 -10.50 -4.66 -11.50
CA VAL A 222 -10.60 -3.37 -10.80
C VAL A 222 -9.26 -3.11 -10.13
N VAL A 223 -8.47 -2.28 -10.81
CA VAL A 223 -7.11 -1.93 -10.41
C VAL A 223 -7.13 -0.68 -9.52
N HIS A 224 -6.23 -0.57 -8.55
CA HIS A 224 -6.20 0.57 -7.65
C HIS A 224 -5.70 1.84 -8.35
N ASP A 225 -4.62 1.79 -9.11
CA ASP A 225 -4.13 2.94 -9.89
C ASP A 225 -3.30 2.50 -11.12
N GLN A 226 -2.85 3.48 -11.90
CA GLN A 226 -2.05 3.29 -13.12
C GLN A 226 -0.66 3.94 -13.05
N THR A 227 -0.29 4.52 -11.92
CA THR A 227 0.85 5.44 -11.75
C THR A 227 1.90 4.90 -10.78
N SER A 228 1.50 4.01 -9.88
CA SER A 228 2.38 3.34 -8.94
C SER A 228 2.96 2.06 -9.53
N ALA A 229 4.14 1.68 -9.04
CA ALA A 229 4.80 0.43 -9.46
C ALA A 229 3.90 -0.77 -9.10
N SER A 230 3.36 -0.83 -7.88
CA SER A 230 2.48 -1.92 -7.47
C SER A 230 1.20 -2.02 -8.33
N GLY A 231 0.57 -0.89 -8.68
CA GLY A 231 -0.64 -0.87 -9.51
C GLY A 231 -0.38 -1.37 -10.92
N THR A 232 0.67 -0.86 -11.55
CA THR A 232 1.06 -1.27 -12.90
C THR A 232 1.52 -2.73 -12.95
N GLU A 233 2.38 -3.16 -12.03
CA GLU A 233 2.89 -4.53 -11.97
C GLU A 233 1.79 -5.57 -11.70
N ARG A 234 0.85 -5.30 -10.78
CA ARG A 234 -0.26 -6.23 -10.52
C ARG A 234 -1.22 -6.33 -11.70
N ARG A 235 -1.53 -5.20 -12.35
CA ARG A 235 -2.33 -5.20 -13.58
C ARG A 235 -1.64 -6.03 -14.66
N ASP A 236 -0.38 -5.72 -14.94
CA ASP A 236 0.36 -6.33 -16.05
C ASP A 236 0.62 -7.82 -15.78
N GLY A 237 0.99 -8.19 -14.55
CA GLY A 237 1.19 -9.60 -14.18
C GLY A 237 -0.08 -10.44 -14.33
N PHE A 238 -1.25 -9.89 -14.01
CA PHE A 238 -2.52 -10.59 -14.22
C PHE A 238 -2.84 -10.74 -15.71
N ILE A 239 -2.73 -9.65 -16.48
CA ILE A 239 -3.03 -9.62 -17.93
C ILE A 239 -2.08 -10.55 -18.69
N GLU A 240 -0.77 -10.36 -18.50
CA GLU A 240 0.28 -11.13 -19.18
C GLU A 240 0.11 -12.64 -18.92
N TRP A 241 -0.24 -13.04 -17.68
CA TRP A 241 -0.51 -14.44 -17.37
C TRP A 241 -1.75 -14.97 -18.09
N MET A 242 -2.86 -14.21 -18.08
CA MET A 242 -4.11 -14.61 -18.75
C MET A 242 -3.90 -14.77 -20.26
N GLU A 243 -3.26 -13.81 -20.91
CA GLU A 243 -2.99 -13.86 -22.36
C GLU A 243 -2.12 -15.06 -22.73
N ALA A 244 -1.14 -15.40 -21.89
CA ALA A 244 -0.22 -16.49 -22.16
C ALA A 244 -0.82 -17.89 -21.87
N ASN A 245 -1.73 -18.01 -20.89
CA ASN A 245 -2.12 -19.31 -20.34
C ASN A 245 -3.63 -19.62 -20.43
N ALA A 246 -4.48 -18.63 -20.69
CA ALA A 246 -5.93 -18.79 -20.70
C ALA A 246 -6.59 -18.09 -21.90
N PRO A 247 -6.26 -18.51 -23.14
CA PRO A 247 -6.73 -17.84 -24.37
C PRO A 247 -8.25 -17.90 -24.59
N ASP A 248 -8.96 -18.79 -23.89
CA ASP A 248 -10.42 -18.92 -23.93
C ASP A 248 -11.13 -18.02 -22.91
N ILE A 249 -10.38 -17.21 -22.14
CA ILE A 249 -10.90 -16.17 -21.26
C ILE A 249 -10.86 -14.83 -22.00
N GLU A 250 -12.02 -14.18 -22.13
CA GLU A 250 -12.12 -12.79 -22.57
C GLU A 250 -11.81 -11.88 -21.38
N LEU A 251 -10.66 -11.20 -21.44
CA LEU A 251 -10.29 -10.21 -20.43
C LEU A 251 -10.81 -8.83 -20.82
N LEU A 252 -11.62 -8.22 -19.95
CA LEU A 252 -12.09 -6.85 -20.14
C LEU A 252 -10.98 -5.84 -19.82
N GLU A 253 -11.09 -4.66 -20.43
CA GLU A 253 -10.19 -3.53 -20.17
C GLU A 253 -10.16 -3.17 -18.67
N PRO A 254 -8.96 -3.01 -18.07
CA PRO A 254 -8.82 -2.66 -16.67
C PRO A 254 -9.55 -1.37 -16.31
N GLN A 255 -10.27 -1.40 -15.19
CA GLN A 255 -10.93 -0.22 -14.61
C GLN A 255 -10.20 0.23 -13.35
N TYR A 256 -10.16 1.54 -13.07
CA TYR A 256 -9.32 2.10 -12.01
C TYR A 256 -10.14 2.69 -10.85
N GLY A 257 -10.11 1.99 -9.71
CA GLY A 257 -10.88 2.28 -8.51
C GLY A 257 -10.24 3.28 -7.53
N GLY A 258 -8.97 3.64 -7.70
CA GLY A 258 -8.25 4.57 -6.81
C GLY A 258 -7.90 3.98 -5.43
N GLY A 259 -7.96 2.65 -5.29
CA GLY A 259 -7.97 2.00 -3.96
C GLY A 259 -9.21 2.36 -3.12
N ASP A 260 -10.19 3.06 -3.68
CA ASP A 260 -11.39 3.48 -2.97
C ASP A 260 -12.49 2.42 -3.09
N GLN A 261 -13.07 2.04 -1.95
CA GLN A 261 -14.05 0.95 -1.88
C GLN A 261 -15.36 1.31 -2.57
N ALA A 262 -15.85 2.54 -2.43
CA ALA A 262 -17.13 2.97 -2.98
C ALA A 262 -17.05 3.09 -4.50
N LYS A 263 -15.99 3.75 -4.99
CA LYS A 263 -15.71 3.86 -6.43
C LYS A 263 -15.51 2.48 -7.06
N SER A 264 -14.76 1.59 -6.40
CA SER A 264 -14.57 0.21 -6.88
C SER A 264 -15.88 -0.59 -6.92
N ALA A 265 -16.80 -0.36 -5.96
CA ALA A 265 -18.14 -0.97 -5.99
C ALA A 265 -19.00 -0.43 -7.14
N ASP A 266 -18.99 0.88 -7.39
CA ASP A 266 -19.72 1.49 -8.51
C ASP A 266 -19.20 1.01 -9.88
N ILE A 267 -17.88 0.90 -10.03
CA ILE A 267 -17.24 0.28 -11.20
C ILE A 267 -17.71 -1.17 -11.37
N THR A 268 -17.68 -1.95 -10.29
CA THR A 268 -18.08 -3.37 -10.31
C THR A 268 -19.54 -3.54 -10.73
N LYS A 269 -20.46 -2.75 -10.17
CA LYS A 269 -21.88 -2.75 -10.58
C LYS A 269 -22.04 -2.41 -12.06
N SER A 270 -21.28 -1.44 -12.55
CA SER A 270 -21.31 -1.03 -13.97
C SER A 270 -20.80 -2.15 -14.90
N ILE A 271 -19.72 -2.83 -14.51
CA ILE A 271 -19.18 -3.99 -15.22
C ILE A 271 -20.23 -5.10 -15.30
N ILE A 272 -20.85 -5.45 -14.17
CA ILE A 272 -21.87 -6.51 -14.10
C ILE A 272 -23.10 -6.16 -14.94
N ALA A 273 -23.58 -4.91 -14.87
CA ALA A 273 -24.72 -4.46 -15.64
C ALA A 273 -24.46 -4.51 -17.16
N ALA A 274 -23.24 -4.18 -17.58
CA ALA A 274 -22.83 -4.23 -18.99
C ALA A 274 -22.50 -5.66 -19.47
N ASN A 275 -22.14 -6.56 -18.55
CA ASN A 275 -21.70 -7.92 -18.85
C ASN A 275 -22.40 -8.94 -17.94
N PRO A 276 -23.70 -9.25 -18.18
CA PRO A 276 -24.43 -10.23 -17.36
C PRO A 276 -23.84 -11.65 -17.40
N ASP A 277 -22.94 -11.93 -18.34
CA ASP A 277 -22.22 -13.19 -18.54
C ASP A 277 -20.85 -13.25 -17.86
N ILE A 278 -20.44 -12.18 -17.15
CA ILE A 278 -19.15 -12.12 -16.42
C ILE A 278 -18.99 -13.30 -15.46
N LYS A 279 -17.80 -13.91 -15.47
CA LYS A 279 -17.46 -15.09 -14.66
C LYS A 279 -16.52 -14.78 -13.51
N GLY A 280 -15.67 -13.79 -13.67
CA GLY A 280 -14.67 -13.46 -12.66
C GLY A 280 -14.38 -11.97 -12.56
N ILE A 281 -14.11 -11.48 -11.35
CA ILE A 281 -13.64 -10.11 -11.12
C ILE A 281 -12.47 -10.13 -10.16
N TYR A 282 -11.36 -9.50 -10.56
CA TYR A 282 -10.15 -9.34 -9.77
C TYR A 282 -10.02 -7.92 -9.19
N GLY A 283 -9.80 -7.81 -7.87
CA GLY A 283 -9.48 -6.55 -7.19
C GLY A 283 -7.99 -6.47 -6.80
N SER A 284 -7.26 -5.47 -7.28
CA SER A 284 -5.78 -5.46 -7.22
C SER A 284 -5.12 -5.00 -5.90
N ASN A 285 -5.89 -4.49 -4.95
CA ASN A 285 -5.45 -4.13 -3.60
C ASN A 285 -6.64 -4.29 -2.62
N GLU A 286 -6.41 -4.07 -1.33
CA GLU A 286 -7.42 -4.17 -0.28
C GLU A 286 -8.70 -3.39 -0.60
N GLY A 287 -8.57 -2.11 -0.92
CA GLY A 287 -9.70 -1.24 -1.22
C GLY A 287 -10.50 -1.68 -2.46
N SER A 288 -9.82 -2.03 -3.54
CA SER A 288 -10.45 -2.53 -4.75
C SER A 288 -11.12 -3.89 -4.53
N ALA A 289 -10.48 -4.82 -3.81
CA ALA A 289 -11.06 -6.13 -3.50
C ALA A 289 -12.34 -6.01 -2.66
N ILE A 290 -12.32 -5.17 -1.61
CA ILE A 290 -13.50 -4.89 -0.79
C ILE A 290 -14.60 -4.23 -1.63
N GLY A 291 -14.26 -3.29 -2.51
CA GLY A 291 -15.22 -2.67 -3.41
C GLY A 291 -15.83 -3.66 -4.40
N VAL A 292 -15.05 -4.59 -4.95
CA VAL A 292 -15.56 -5.66 -5.82
C VAL A 292 -16.56 -6.54 -5.08
N VAL A 293 -16.23 -6.99 -3.86
CA VAL A 293 -17.14 -7.77 -3.01
C VAL A 293 -18.48 -7.02 -2.83
N LYS A 294 -18.42 -5.76 -2.40
CA LYS A 294 -19.61 -4.92 -2.21
C LYS A 294 -20.41 -4.73 -3.49
N GLY A 295 -19.74 -4.47 -4.61
CA GLY A 295 -20.41 -4.27 -5.90
C GLY A 295 -21.13 -5.53 -6.40
N VAL A 296 -20.55 -6.72 -6.17
CA VAL A 296 -21.20 -7.99 -6.46
C VAL A 296 -22.44 -8.18 -5.56
N GLU A 297 -22.30 -7.98 -4.25
CA GLU A 297 -23.43 -8.09 -3.30
C GLU A 297 -24.58 -7.13 -3.65
N GLU A 298 -24.27 -5.84 -3.86
CA GLU A 298 -25.25 -4.80 -4.17
C GLU A 298 -25.94 -5.02 -5.52
N SER A 299 -25.27 -5.65 -6.48
CA SER A 299 -25.86 -6.00 -7.78
C SER A 299 -26.87 -7.14 -7.69
N GLY A 300 -26.81 -7.96 -6.64
CA GLY A 300 -27.58 -9.20 -6.52
C GLY A 300 -27.16 -10.28 -7.53
N ALA A 301 -26.06 -10.09 -8.27
CA ALA A 301 -25.53 -11.09 -9.18
C ALA A 301 -24.96 -12.28 -8.40
N THR A 302 -25.03 -13.46 -9.01
CA THR A 302 -24.55 -14.72 -8.42
C THR A 302 -23.69 -15.47 -9.43
N GLY A 303 -22.84 -16.38 -8.94
CA GLY A 303 -21.98 -17.19 -9.81
C GLY A 303 -20.79 -16.42 -10.41
N ILE A 304 -20.41 -15.29 -9.81
CA ILE A 304 -19.20 -14.53 -10.14
C ILE A 304 -18.10 -14.94 -9.16
N THR A 305 -16.97 -15.41 -9.68
CA THR A 305 -15.76 -15.67 -8.88
C THR A 305 -15.08 -14.35 -8.56
N VAL A 306 -14.95 -14.00 -7.28
CA VAL A 306 -14.20 -12.82 -6.84
C VAL A 306 -12.84 -13.24 -6.29
N ILE A 307 -11.79 -12.66 -6.84
CA ILE A 307 -10.41 -12.80 -6.32
C ILE A 307 -9.88 -11.41 -6.00
N GLY A 308 -9.05 -11.30 -4.97
CA GLY A 308 -8.42 -10.03 -4.65
C GLY A 308 -6.97 -10.15 -4.27
N PHE A 309 -6.50 -9.06 -3.70
CA PHE A 309 -5.17 -8.88 -3.16
C PHE A 309 -5.34 -8.30 -1.76
N ASP A 310 -4.35 -8.48 -0.90
CA ASP A 310 -4.35 -8.11 0.51
C ASP A 310 -5.25 -9.00 1.39
N SER A 311 -5.18 -8.79 2.71
CA SER A 311 -5.83 -9.67 3.70
C SER A 311 -6.40 -8.94 4.90
N GLY A 312 -6.97 -7.75 4.68
CA GLY A 312 -7.73 -7.05 5.71
C GLY A 312 -8.95 -7.85 6.18
N LYS A 313 -9.47 -7.48 7.35
CA LYS A 313 -10.57 -8.20 8.01
C LYS A 313 -11.79 -8.41 7.10
N ALA A 314 -12.18 -7.39 6.35
CA ALA A 314 -13.33 -7.46 5.45
C ALA A 314 -13.15 -8.53 4.34
N GLN A 315 -11.93 -8.72 3.85
CA GLN A 315 -11.63 -9.75 2.84
C GLN A 315 -11.61 -11.14 3.46
N ILE A 316 -11.02 -11.29 4.65
CA ILE A 316 -11.05 -12.54 5.40
C ILE A 316 -12.50 -12.96 5.67
N ASP A 317 -13.35 -12.02 6.11
CA ASP A 317 -14.77 -12.27 6.33
C ASP A 317 -15.49 -12.67 5.02
N ALA A 318 -15.19 -12.02 3.90
CA ALA A 318 -15.74 -12.35 2.57
C ALA A 318 -15.30 -13.73 2.05
N ILE A 319 -14.08 -14.15 2.35
CA ILE A 319 -13.57 -15.49 2.03
C ILE A 319 -14.26 -16.55 2.89
N ASN A 320 -14.42 -16.28 4.19
CA ASN A 320 -15.10 -17.18 5.10
C ASN A 320 -16.59 -17.36 4.76
N SER A 321 -17.26 -16.27 4.32
CA SER A 321 -18.66 -16.32 3.86
C SER A 321 -18.81 -16.99 2.49
N GLY A 322 -17.74 -17.04 1.69
CA GLY A 322 -17.70 -17.63 0.35
C GLY A 322 -18.07 -16.67 -0.79
N ILE A 323 -18.22 -15.37 -0.49
CA ILE A 323 -18.46 -14.34 -1.52
C ILE A 323 -17.18 -14.06 -2.31
N MET A 324 -16.03 -14.15 -1.62
CA MET A 324 -14.71 -14.06 -2.22
C MET A 324 -14.07 -15.45 -2.24
N ALA A 325 -13.55 -15.89 -3.38
CA ALA A 325 -12.99 -17.22 -3.52
C ALA A 325 -11.62 -17.34 -2.83
N GLY A 326 -10.83 -16.27 -2.86
CA GLY A 326 -9.54 -16.17 -2.22
C GLY A 326 -8.83 -14.87 -2.61
N ALA A 327 -7.65 -14.65 -2.06
CA ALA A 327 -6.83 -13.49 -2.37
C ALA A 327 -5.34 -13.80 -2.25
N ILE A 328 -4.52 -12.90 -2.78
CA ILE A 328 -3.09 -12.89 -2.50
C ILE A 328 -2.85 -12.07 -1.24
N THR A 329 -2.27 -12.65 -0.20
CA THR A 329 -1.76 -11.91 0.96
C THR A 329 -0.28 -11.59 0.79
N GLN A 330 0.10 -10.41 1.25
CA GLN A 330 1.48 -9.93 1.32
C GLN A 330 2.01 -10.09 2.76
N ASN A 331 3.24 -9.67 3.03
CA ASN A 331 3.77 -9.57 4.40
C ASN A 331 3.99 -8.10 4.83
N PRO A 332 2.93 -7.30 5.10
CA PRO A 332 3.08 -5.88 5.41
C PRO A 332 3.90 -5.59 6.67
N VAL A 333 3.75 -6.41 7.71
CA VAL A 333 4.60 -6.29 8.91
C VAL A 333 6.06 -6.46 8.52
N GLY A 334 6.37 -7.52 7.75
CA GLY A 334 7.70 -7.74 7.21
C GLY A 334 8.21 -6.61 6.30
N ILE A 335 7.35 -6.00 5.47
CA ILE A 335 7.72 -4.82 4.66
C ILE A 335 8.18 -3.68 5.58
N GLY A 336 7.43 -3.38 6.64
CA GLY A 336 7.80 -2.35 7.62
C GLY A 336 9.12 -2.66 8.31
N GLU A 337 9.29 -3.89 8.81
CA GLU A 337 10.53 -4.34 9.46
C GLU A 337 11.73 -4.24 8.49
N LYS A 338 11.60 -4.75 7.27
CA LYS A 338 12.67 -4.75 6.27
C LYS A 338 13.06 -3.35 5.81
N THR A 339 12.11 -2.42 5.76
CA THR A 339 12.38 -1.02 5.44
C THR A 339 13.29 -0.38 6.49
N VAL A 340 12.98 -0.57 7.78
CA VAL A 340 13.80 -0.04 8.87
C VAL A 340 15.16 -0.74 8.95
N GLN A 341 15.20 -2.07 8.81
CA GLN A 341 16.46 -2.83 8.74
C GLN A 341 17.37 -2.33 7.62
N ALA A 342 16.83 -2.14 6.41
CA ALA A 342 17.59 -1.66 5.28
C ALA A 342 18.08 -0.21 5.47
N ALA A 343 17.27 0.66 6.07
CA ALA A 343 17.68 2.02 6.41
C ALA A 343 18.85 2.03 7.41
N VAL A 344 18.79 1.21 8.47
CA VAL A 344 19.88 1.08 9.45
C VAL A 344 21.16 0.53 8.81
N ALA A 345 21.04 -0.50 7.96
CA ALA A 345 22.16 -1.07 7.22
C ALA A 345 22.80 -0.03 6.27
N ALA A 346 21.99 0.78 5.58
CA ALA A 346 22.49 1.89 4.76
C ALA A 346 23.26 2.93 5.59
N LEU A 347 22.76 3.29 6.78
CA LEU A 347 23.45 4.20 7.71
C LEU A 347 24.79 3.65 8.20
N GLN A 348 24.93 2.32 8.24
CA GLN A 348 26.17 1.63 8.61
C GLN A 348 27.12 1.42 7.42
N GLY A 349 26.74 1.87 6.21
CA GLY A 349 27.53 1.73 5.00
C GLY A 349 27.53 0.30 4.43
N GLU A 350 26.55 -0.53 4.81
CA GLU A 350 26.42 -1.88 4.30
C GLU A 350 25.93 -1.90 2.85
N THR A 351 26.29 -2.95 2.11
CA THR A 351 25.79 -3.18 0.75
C THR A 351 24.41 -3.84 0.82
N LEU A 352 23.43 -3.22 0.16
CA LEU A 352 22.06 -3.73 0.08
C LEU A 352 21.82 -4.45 -1.27
N PRO A 353 20.99 -5.51 -1.31
CA PRO A 353 20.46 -6.00 -2.57
C PRO A 353 19.56 -4.93 -3.19
N LYS A 354 19.31 -5.00 -4.51
CA LYS A 354 18.39 -4.05 -5.16
C LYS A 354 16.94 -4.22 -4.73
N ILE A 355 16.53 -5.46 -4.48
CA ILE A 355 15.20 -5.83 -4.03
C ILE A 355 15.34 -6.74 -2.81
N ILE A 356 14.55 -6.47 -1.78
CA ILE A 356 14.29 -7.36 -0.65
C ILE A 356 12.88 -7.90 -0.86
N ASP A 357 12.78 -9.11 -1.38
CA ASP A 357 11.49 -9.77 -1.59
C ASP A 357 10.86 -10.13 -0.24
N THR A 358 9.67 -9.59 0.02
CA THR A 358 8.92 -9.84 1.25
C THR A 358 7.95 -11.02 1.14
N GLY A 359 7.84 -11.61 -0.05
CA GLY A 359 7.02 -12.77 -0.34
C GLY A 359 5.52 -12.46 -0.40
N PHE A 360 4.78 -13.44 -0.92
CA PHE A 360 3.33 -13.46 -0.98
C PHE A 360 2.81 -14.89 -0.86
N TYR A 361 1.53 -15.02 -0.54
CA TYR A 361 0.84 -16.31 -0.58
C TYR A 361 -0.56 -16.15 -1.17
N TRP A 362 -1.01 -17.14 -1.94
CA TRP A 362 -2.43 -17.35 -2.12
C TRP A 362 -3.06 -17.83 -0.82
N TYR A 363 -4.20 -17.25 -0.45
CA TYR A 363 -5.01 -17.78 0.63
C TYR A 363 -6.49 -17.83 0.26
N ASP A 364 -7.13 -18.89 0.72
CA ASP A 364 -8.56 -19.13 0.60
C ASP A 364 -9.06 -19.87 1.84
N LYS A 365 -10.34 -20.26 1.84
CA LYS A 365 -10.98 -20.93 2.98
C LYS A 365 -10.30 -22.25 3.38
N THR A 366 -9.57 -22.90 2.49
CA THR A 366 -8.95 -24.21 2.71
C THR A 366 -7.61 -24.11 3.44
N ASN A 367 -6.83 -23.05 3.20
CA ASN A 367 -5.50 -22.88 3.76
C ASN A 367 -5.37 -21.69 4.73
N ILE A 368 -6.43 -20.89 4.94
CA ILE A 368 -6.37 -19.68 5.78
C ILE A 368 -5.84 -19.94 7.20
N ASN A 369 -6.05 -21.15 7.75
CA ASN A 369 -5.61 -21.52 9.10
C ASN A 369 -4.19 -22.10 9.15
N GLU A 370 -3.50 -22.23 8.01
CA GLU A 370 -2.12 -22.70 8.00
C GLU A 370 -1.20 -21.69 8.69
N PRO A 371 -0.22 -22.13 9.52
CA PRO A 371 0.63 -21.22 10.29
C PRO A 371 1.35 -20.16 9.45
N GLN A 372 1.83 -20.54 8.26
CA GLN A 372 2.53 -19.65 7.34
C GLN A 372 1.61 -18.56 6.75
N ILE A 373 0.33 -18.87 6.54
CA ILE A 373 -0.68 -17.91 6.09
C ILE A 373 -1.07 -16.99 7.25
N GLN A 374 -1.41 -17.55 8.41
CA GLN A 374 -1.74 -16.78 9.62
C GLN A 374 -0.66 -15.78 10.01
N ALA A 375 0.62 -16.09 9.77
CA ALA A 375 1.74 -15.21 10.07
C ALA A 375 1.75 -13.90 9.25
N VAL A 376 1.04 -13.86 8.13
CA VAL A 376 1.03 -12.71 7.21
C VAL A 376 -0.36 -12.08 7.05
N LEU A 377 -1.41 -12.66 7.65
CA LEU A 377 -2.70 -12.01 7.75
C LEU A 377 -2.66 -10.91 8.83
N TYR A 378 -3.31 -9.79 8.55
CA TYR A 378 -3.38 -8.65 9.46
C TYR A 378 -4.86 -8.26 9.59
N GLN A 379 -5.43 -8.54 10.76
CA GLN A 379 -6.84 -8.27 11.08
C GLN A 379 -6.99 -7.63 12.44
#